data_AF-A0A3C0C5D8-F1
#
_entry.id   AF-A0A3C0C5D8-F1
#
_cell.length_a   1.000
_cell.length_b   1.000
_cell.length_c   1.000
_cell.angle_alpha   90.00
_cell.angle_beta   90.00
_cell.angle_gamma   90.00
#
_symmetry.space_group_name_H-M   'P 1'
#
loop_
_entity.id
_entity.type
_entity.pdbx_description
1 polymer ?
#
loop_
_entity_poly.entity_id
_entity_poly.type
_entity_poly.pdbx_seq_one_letter_code
_entity_poly.pdbx_strand_id
1 'polypeptide(L)'
;MLLGGMSQVPGGLGVLDSTLMVTLSPWYSGTEMIGALLLYRVVYYLFPLCLSALLMGGRQLYPAGREVKSAALSFGKGFIAIYPPILSVGVFASGAVLLFSGSTPGLAHRLALMNKLVPMDIIEISHFLSSLAGFLLLFLAQGIRRRLRIAWQLTIALMAAGIGLSLLKGLDYEEAMILVIIMLPLIAGRKKFDRDSRLLSAGISFDRLLPVAVVLASSAWLGYFSFRHSEYSSLSILQFALSGRAPWFLRATVTLSAAALILPLLKLFRVKPDIPMVPTGIDIEKAFNITISSPDASAFLALTGDKSFFFSPTGRSMIFFAEEGPYWFVMGDPLGDREEFSDLAWSFREKAEVNGRKTVYYEVSERNLPLYIEQGLALIKIGENAKVPLA
;
A
#
# COMPACT_ATOMS: atom_id res chain seq x y z
N MET A 1 17.59 -1.47 -19.56
CA MET A 1 16.54 -0.59 -18.98
C MET A 1 15.28 -0.53 -19.83
N LEU A 2 15.36 -0.25 -21.14
CA LEU A 2 14.17 -0.20 -22.03
C LEU A 2 13.31 -1.47 -21.97
N LEU A 3 13.93 -2.66 -22.05
CA LEU A 3 13.20 -3.94 -21.92
C LEU A 3 12.48 -4.10 -20.57
N GLY A 4 13.07 -3.60 -19.48
CA GLY A 4 12.43 -3.61 -18.16
C GLY A 4 11.29 -2.60 -18.04
N GLY A 5 11.34 -1.48 -18.76
CA GLY A 5 10.23 -0.54 -18.86
C GLY A 5 9.08 -1.08 -19.72
N MET A 6 9.41 -1.73 -20.83
CA MET A 6 8.43 -2.33 -21.74
C MET A 6 7.69 -3.52 -21.12
N SER A 7 8.33 -4.27 -20.22
CA SER A 7 7.71 -5.42 -19.56
C SER A 7 6.63 -5.04 -18.54
N GLN A 8 6.53 -3.75 -18.16
CA GLN A 8 5.64 -3.24 -17.12
C GLN A 8 5.81 -3.94 -15.76
N VAL A 9 6.87 -4.72 -15.58
CA VAL A 9 7.17 -5.37 -14.31
C VAL A 9 7.65 -4.30 -13.33
N PRO A 10 7.08 -4.23 -12.11
CA PRO A 10 7.51 -3.26 -11.11
C PRO A 10 9.03 -3.27 -10.89
N GLY A 11 9.66 -2.12 -11.09
CA GLY A 11 11.12 -1.96 -10.95
C GLY A 11 11.97 -2.77 -11.93
N GLY A 12 11.39 -3.31 -13.01
CA GLY A 12 12.08 -4.15 -13.98
C GLY A 12 12.66 -5.44 -13.38
N LEU A 13 12.12 -5.88 -12.24
CA LEU A 13 12.55 -7.08 -11.50
C LEU A 13 12.60 -8.30 -12.42
N GLY A 14 13.72 -9.04 -12.39
CA GLY A 14 13.93 -10.24 -13.19
C GLY A 14 14.27 -9.96 -14.65
N VAL A 15 13.57 -9.06 -15.33
CA VAL A 15 13.82 -8.74 -16.75
C VAL A 15 15.15 -8.01 -16.92
N LEU A 16 15.40 -6.98 -16.10
CA LEU A 16 16.67 -6.25 -16.13
C LEU A 16 17.83 -7.16 -15.71
N ASP A 17 17.67 -7.89 -14.62
CA ASP A 17 18.70 -8.77 -14.07
C ASP A 17 19.06 -9.88 -15.06
N SER A 18 18.07 -10.55 -15.65
CA SER A 18 18.29 -11.61 -16.63
C SER A 18 18.91 -11.09 -17.93
N THR A 19 18.48 -9.91 -18.39
CA THR A 19 19.07 -9.30 -19.59
C THR A 19 20.54 -8.98 -19.35
N LEU A 20 20.87 -8.37 -18.21
CA LEU A 20 22.25 -8.06 -17.84
C LEU A 20 23.07 -9.33 -17.65
N MET A 21 22.53 -10.35 -16.98
CA MET A 21 23.16 -11.67 -16.84
C MET A 21 23.48 -12.32 -18.18
N VAL A 22 22.52 -12.41 -19.10
CA VAL A 22 22.76 -13.04 -20.40
C VAL A 22 23.78 -12.25 -21.21
N THR A 23 23.62 -10.92 -21.28
CA THR A 23 24.49 -10.07 -22.09
C THR A 23 25.91 -10.02 -21.57
N LEU A 24 26.11 -9.90 -20.26
CA LEU A 24 27.44 -9.72 -19.66
C LEU A 24 28.09 -11.02 -19.15
N SER A 25 27.38 -12.16 -19.23
CA SER A 25 27.92 -13.49 -18.89
C SER A 25 29.25 -13.86 -19.55
N PRO A 26 29.61 -13.40 -20.78
CA PRO A 26 30.91 -13.72 -21.36
C PRO A 26 32.10 -13.05 -20.67
N TRP A 27 31.88 -11.96 -19.94
CA TRP A 27 32.95 -11.11 -19.39
C TRP A 27 33.06 -11.15 -17.87
N TYR A 28 32.02 -11.57 -17.16
CA TYR A 28 31.97 -11.52 -15.70
C TYR A 28 31.44 -12.82 -15.11
N SER A 29 31.92 -13.18 -13.92
CA SER A 29 31.40 -14.33 -13.20
C SER A 29 30.00 -14.06 -12.65
N GLY A 30 29.16 -15.10 -12.56
CA GLY A 30 27.79 -14.94 -12.06
C GLY A 30 27.70 -14.36 -10.65
N THR A 31 28.68 -14.64 -9.78
CA THR A 31 28.76 -14.11 -8.41
C THR A 31 29.02 -12.60 -8.38
N GLU A 32 29.96 -12.12 -9.19
CA GLU A 32 30.27 -10.69 -9.30
C GLU A 32 29.07 -9.91 -9.85
N MET A 33 28.39 -10.48 -10.85
CA MET A 33 27.20 -9.87 -11.44
C MET A 33 26.04 -9.77 -10.46
N ILE A 34 25.78 -10.83 -9.67
CA ILE A 34 24.74 -10.78 -8.63
C ILE A 34 25.08 -9.70 -7.59
N GLY A 35 26.33 -9.65 -7.14
CA GLY A 35 26.80 -8.61 -6.20
C GLY A 35 26.59 -7.20 -6.75
N ALA A 36 26.98 -6.96 -8.01
CA ALA A 36 26.80 -5.67 -8.67
C ALA A 36 25.33 -5.29 -8.84
N LEU A 37 24.46 -6.24 -9.23
CA LEU A 37 23.02 -6.01 -9.39
C LEU A 37 22.34 -5.69 -8.06
N LEU A 38 22.72 -6.38 -6.97
CA LEU A 38 22.23 -6.09 -5.62
C LEU A 38 22.68 -4.70 -5.18
N LEU A 39 23.95 -4.35 -5.38
CA LEU A 39 24.46 -3.02 -5.05
C LEU A 39 23.74 -1.92 -5.84
N TYR A 40 23.53 -2.13 -7.14
CA TYR A 40 22.74 -1.25 -7.99
C TYR A 40 21.34 -1.03 -7.41
N ARG A 41 20.65 -2.10 -6.98
CA ARG A 41 19.32 -1.98 -6.36
C ARG A 41 19.34 -1.18 -5.07
N VAL A 42 20.35 -1.37 -4.23
CA VAL A 42 20.52 -0.61 -2.99
C VAL A 42 20.73 0.88 -3.30
N VAL A 43 21.62 1.21 -4.24
CA VAL A 43 21.98 2.61 -4.54
C VAL A 43 20.90 3.35 -5.32
N TYR A 44 20.25 2.71 -6.30
CA TYR A 44 19.29 3.38 -7.17
C TYR A 44 17.84 3.32 -6.69
N TYR A 45 17.48 2.34 -5.86
CA TYR A 45 16.09 2.18 -5.40
C TYR A 45 15.97 2.39 -3.89
N LEU A 46 16.76 1.65 -3.09
CA LEU A 46 16.59 1.66 -1.63
C LEU A 46 17.08 2.98 -1.01
N PHE A 47 18.27 3.43 -1.38
CA PHE A 47 18.86 4.64 -0.82
C PHE A 47 18.01 5.90 -1.10
N PRO A 48 17.55 6.18 -2.34
CA PRO A 48 16.68 7.31 -2.61
C PRO A 48 15.34 7.22 -1.88
N LEU A 49 14.78 6.01 -1.73
CA LEU A 49 13.55 5.78 -0.98
C LEU A 49 13.72 6.13 0.50
N CYS A 50 14.77 5.59 1.14
CA CYS A 50 15.10 5.87 2.54
C CYS A 50 15.37 7.37 2.76
N LEU A 51 16.17 7.99 1.88
CA LEU A 51 16.47 9.41 1.95
C LEU A 51 15.20 10.26 1.82
N SER A 52 14.34 9.93 0.85
CA SER A 52 13.06 10.61 0.64
C SER A 52 12.16 10.50 1.87
N ALA A 53 12.00 9.28 2.41
CA ALA A 53 11.19 9.04 3.59
C ALA A 53 11.70 9.84 4.81
N LEU A 54 13.02 9.84 5.05
CA LEU A 54 13.64 10.58 6.14
C LEU A 54 13.49 12.10 6.00
N LEU A 55 13.82 12.64 4.83
CA LEU A 55 13.67 14.08 4.55
C LEU A 55 12.22 14.53 4.75
N MET A 56 11.28 13.70 4.29
CA MET A 56 9.87 13.99 4.45
C MET A 56 9.41 13.91 5.92
N GLY A 57 9.88 12.91 6.69
CA GLY A 57 9.57 12.78 8.12
C GLY A 57 10.16 13.92 8.94
N GLY A 58 11.42 14.29 8.69
CA GLY A 58 12.10 15.39 9.36
C GLY A 58 11.37 16.72 9.19
N ARG A 59 10.79 16.97 8.00
CA ARG A 59 10.00 18.18 7.74
C ARG A 59 8.67 18.23 8.52
N GLN A 60 8.16 17.09 9.00
CA GLN A 60 6.97 17.08 9.86
C GLN A 60 7.30 17.40 11.32
N LEU A 61 8.53 17.09 11.76
CA LEU A 61 9.01 17.40 13.11
C LEU A 61 9.41 18.86 13.26
N TYR A 62 9.90 19.49 12.19
CA TYR A 62 10.21 20.92 12.13
C TYR A 62 9.15 21.66 11.30
N PRO A 63 8.04 22.14 11.91
CA PRO A 63 7.14 23.05 11.23
C PRO A 63 7.92 24.31 10.88
N ALA A 64 8.25 24.49 9.61
CA ALA A 64 8.99 25.65 9.13
C ALA A 64 8.29 26.94 9.62
N GLY A 65 9.06 27.80 10.29
CA GLY A 65 8.62 29.12 10.71
C GLY A 65 8.10 29.96 9.53
N ARG A 66 7.38 31.04 9.88
CA ARG A 66 6.52 31.89 9.01
C ARG A 66 7.14 32.39 7.69
N GLU A 67 8.44 32.24 7.43
CA GLU A 67 9.15 32.82 6.28
C GLU A 67 9.21 31.94 5.03
N VAL A 68 8.95 30.63 5.09
CA VAL A 68 8.98 29.74 3.91
C VAL A 68 7.66 29.75 3.12
N LYS A 69 6.75 30.71 3.39
CA LYS A 69 5.39 30.73 2.82
C LYS A 69 5.34 30.94 1.30
N SER A 70 6.24 31.70 0.68
CA SER A 70 6.14 32.02 -0.76
C SER A 70 6.53 30.86 -1.68
N ALA A 71 7.54 30.06 -1.32
CA ALA A 71 7.94 28.87 -2.08
C ALA A 71 7.18 27.59 -1.66
N ALA A 72 6.74 27.50 -0.40
CA ALA A 72 6.02 26.33 0.11
C ALA A 72 4.53 26.29 -0.27
N LEU A 73 3.91 27.40 -0.72
CA LEU A 73 2.48 27.38 -1.07
C LEU A 73 2.18 26.65 -2.38
N SER A 74 3.12 26.61 -3.35
CA SER A 74 2.98 25.85 -4.59
C SER A 74 3.46 24.38 -4.44
N PHE A 75 4.51 24.13 -3.64
CA PHE A 75 5.03 22.78 -3.42
C PHE A 75 4.36 22.02 -2.25
N GLY A 76 3.79 22.71 -1.27
CA GLY A 76 3.31 22.12 -0.01
C GLY A 76 2.03 21.29 -0.12
N LYS A 77 1.12 21.64 -1.05
CA LYS A 77 -0.14 20.91 -1.24
C LYS A 77 0.08 19.55 -1.91
N GLY A 78 0.91 19.48 -2.95
CA GLY A 78 1.32 18.21 -3.55
C GLY A 78 2.18 17.34 -2.62
N PHE A 79 2.97 17.97 -1.75
CA PHE A 79 3.83 17.29 -0.77
C PHE A 79 3.05 16.48 0.29
N ILE A 80 1.87 16.96 0.71
CA ILE A 80 1.00 16.22 1.64
C ILE A 80 0.41 14.98 0.96
N ALA A 81 0.07 15.07 -0.33
CA ALA A 81 -0.50 13.97 -1.09
C ALA A 81 0.51 12.83 -1.35
N ILE A 82 1.80 13.16 -1.57
CA ILE A 82 2.84 12.18 -1.91
C ILE A 82 3.41 11.46 -0.66
N TYR A 83 3.21 12.00 0.54
CA TYR A 83 3.77 11.45 1.78
C TYR A 83 3.32 10.02 2.12
N PRO A 84 2.01 9.71 2.23
CA PRO A 84 1.57 8.34 2.53
C PRO A 84 1.94 7.31 1.46
N PRO A 85 1.89 7.62 0.14
CA PRO A 85 2.41 6.72 -0.89
C PRO A 85 3.88 6.34 -0.74
N ILE A 86 4.77 7.29 -0.42
CA ILE A 86 6.20 6.99 -0.23
C ILE A 86 6.40 6.09 0.99
N LEU A 87 5.74 6.38 2.11
CA LEU A 87 5.81 5.52 3.30
C LEU A 87 5.19 4.14 3.06
N SER A 88 4.11 4.06 2.29
CA SER A 88 3.51 2.79 1.84
C SER A 88 4.52 1.94 1.08
N VAL A 89 5.28 2.53 0.15
CA VAL A 89 6.36 1.83 -0.56
C VAL A 89 7.47 1.39 0.39
N GLY A 90 7.86 2.25 1.34
CA GLY A 90 8.82 1.91 2.39
C GLY A 90 8.39 0.71 3.23
N VAL A 91 7.15 0.71 3.71
CA VAL A 91 6.57 -0.40 4.50
C VAL A 91 6.52 -1.69 3.69
N PHE A 92 6.12 -1.60 2.41
CA PHE A 92 6.11 -2.74 1.50
C PHE A 92 7.53 -3.30 1.30
N ALA A 93 8.52 -2.43 1.08
CA ALA A 93 9.91 -2.83 0.93
C ALA A 93 10.46 -3.50 2.20
N SER A 94 10.17 -2.94 3.38
CA SER A 94 10.52 -3.56 4.66
C SER A 94 9.89 -4.94 4.82
N GLY A 95 8.63 -5.10 4.43
CA GLY A 95 7.96 -6.40 4.43
C GLY A 95 8.63 -7.42 3.51
N ALA A 96 9.03 -7.00 2.31
CA ALA A 96 9.76 -7.84 1.36
C ALA A 96 11.15 -8.24 1.88
N VAL A 97 11.88 -7.31 2.51
CA VAL A 97 13.19 -7.58 3.13
C VAL A 97 13.07 -8.67 4.20
N LEU A 98 12.07 -8.59 5.10
CA LEU A 98 11.87 -9.61 6.14
C LEU A 98 11.51 -10.99 5.56
N LEU A 99 10.72 -11.04 4.49
CA LEU A 99 10.40 -12.29 3.80
C LEU A 99 11.62 -12.92 3.11
N PHE A 100 12.42 -12.09 2.43
CA PHE A 100 13.63 -12.54 1.75
C PHE A 100 14.68 -13.02 2.74
N SER A 101 14.88 -12.29 3.85
CA SER A 101 15.75 -12.72 4.95
C SER A 101 15.30 -14.03 5.58
N GLY A 102 13.99 -14.23 5.70
CA GLY A 102 13.43 -15.51 6.12
C GLY A 102 13.77 -16.65 5.16
N SER A 103 13.91 -16.35 3.86
CA SER A 103 14.15 -17.37 2.83
C SER A 103 15.64 -17.70 2.61
N THR A 104 16.55 -16.86 3.12
CA THR A 104 18.00 -17.07 3.03
C THR A 104 18.57 -17.75 4.29
N PRO A 105 19.46 -18.75 4.14
CA PRO A 105 20.12 -19.38 5.28
C PRO A 105 21.01 -18.35 5.99
N GLY A 106 20.91 -18.29 7.33
CA GLY A 106 21.74 -17.41 8.14
C GLY A 106 23.23 -17.72 7.98
N LEU A 107 24.07 -16.69 7.92
CA LEU A 107 25.53 -16.85 7.83
C LEU A 107 26.03 -17.67 9.03
N ALA A 108 26.61 -18.84 8.77
CA ALA A 108 27.05 -19.81 9.79
C ALA A 108 27.94 -19.20 10.89
N HIS A 109 28.71 -18.14 10.56
CA HIS A 109 29.55 -17.42 11.52
C HIS A 109 28.74 -16.61 12.56
N ARG A 110 27.61 -16.01 12.17
CA ARG A 110 26.73 -15.25 13.07
C ARG A 110 25.92 -16.18 13.99
N LEU A 111 25.45 -17.30 13.44
CA LEU A 111 24.75 -18.36 14.20
C LEU A 111 25.64 -19.01 15.27
N ALA A 112 26.94 -19.19 15.00
CA ALA A 112 27.90 -19.75 15.97
C ALA A 112 28.13 -18.86 17.21
N LEU A 113 28.03 -17.52 17.05
CA LEU A 113 28.12 -16.57 18.16
C LEU A 113 26.83 -16.53 18.98
N MET A 114 25.66 -16.65 18.34
CA MET A 114 24.35 -16.64 19.04
C MET A 114 23.99 -17.97 19.71
N ASN A 115 24.48 -19.11 19.22
CA ASN A 115 24.24 -20.43 19.83
C ASN A 115 24.79 -20.57 21.27
N LYS A 116 25.62 -19.62 21.75
CA LYS A 116 26.09 -19.58 23.14
C LYS A 116 25.14 -18.85 24.09
N LEU A 117 24.20 -18.04 23.57
CA LEU A 117 23.35 -17.15 24.35
C LEU A 117 21.85 -17.42 24.16
N VAL A 118 21.44 -17.96 23.00
CA VAL A 118 20.04 -18.17 22.64
C VAL A 118 19.83 -19.61 22.17
N PRO A 119 18.87 -20.36 22.76
CA PRO A 119 18.49 -21.69 22.29
C PRO A 119 18.08 -21.69 20.81
N MET A 120 18.43 -22.76 20.09
CA MET A 120 18.12 -22.91 18.65
C MET A 120 16.62 -22.73 18.35
N ASP A 121 15.74 -23.22 19.23
CA ASP A 121 14.28 -23.09 19.10
C ASP A 121 13.84 -21.63 19.04
N ILE A 122 14.48 -20.73 19.81
CA ILE A 122 14.14 -19.30 19.83
C ILE A 122 14.59 -18.63 18.53
N ILE A 123 15.73 -19.04 17.97
CA ILE A 123 16.21 -18.55 16.68
C ILE A 123 15.23 -18.94 15.58
N GLU A 124 14.81 -20.20 15.52
CA GLU A 124 13.84 -20.69 14.54
C GLU A 124 12.47 -20.00 14.66
N ILE A 125 11.97 -19.80 15.88
CA ILE A 125 10.71 -19.07 16.11
C ILE A 125 10.85 -17.62 15.65
N SER A 126 12.01 -16.99 15.88
CA SER A 126 12.27 -15.62 15.48
C SER A 126 12.29 -15.46 13.96
N HIS A 127 12.90 -16.43 13.25
CA HIS A 127 12.82 -16.55 11.79
C HIS A 127 11.37 -16.55 11.30
N PHE A 128 10.51 -17.40 11.90
CA PHE A 128 9.10 -17.51 11.54
C PHE A 128 8.30 -16.24 11.79
N LEU A 129 8.38 -15.71 13.00
CA LEU A 129 7.66 -14.50 13.37
C LEU A 129 8.11 -13.30 12.52
N SER A 130 9.39 -13.23 12.14
CA SER A 130 9.91 -12.18 11.25
C SER A 130 9.29 -12.27 9.85
N SER A 131 9.23 -13.47 9.28
CA SER A 131 8.56 -13.70 7.99
C SER A 131 7.06 -13.40 8.04
N LEU A 132 6.38 -13.76 9.14
CA LEU A 132 4.96 -13.43 9.36
C LEU A 132 4.74 -11.93 9.50
N ALA A 133 5.63 -11.22 10.21
CA ALA A 133 5.59 -9.76 10.30
C ALA A 133 5.78 -9.13 8.92
N GLY A 134 6.79 -9.58 8.16
CA GLY A 134 7.05 -9.12 6.80
C GLY A 134 5.86 -9.31 5.87
N PHE A 135 5.23 -10.48 5.95
CA PHE A 135 4.01 -10.82 5.25
C PHE A 135 2.88 -9.82 5.52
N LEU A 136 2.56 -9.59 6.80
CA LEU A 136 1.49 -8.68 7.20
C LEU A 136 1.78 -7.23 6.78
N LEU A 137 3.05 -6.80 6.82
CA LEU A 137 3.47 -5.48 6.36
C LEU A 137 3.19 -5.25 4.87
N LEU A 138 3.29 -6.27 4.01
CA LEU A 138 2.93 -6.14 2.58
C LEU A 138 1.47 -5.70 2.37
N PHE A 139 0.55 -6.19 3.20
CA PHE A 139 -0.87 -5.82 3.14
C PHE A 139 -1.12 -4.48 3.82
N LEU A 140 -0.49 -4.23 4.98
CA LEU A 140 -0.65 -2.98 5.71
C LEU A 140 -0.11 -1.77 4.94
N ALA A 141 0.88 -1.96 4.05
CA ALA A 141 1.35 -0.93 3.13
C ALA A 141 0.20 -0.26 2.36
N GLN A 142 -0.85 -1.01 1.97
CA GLN A 142 -2.02 -0.45 1.30
C GLN A 142 -2.88 0.40 2.25
N GLY A 143 -3.01 -0.01 3.50
CA GLY A 143 -3.71 0.75 4.53
C GLY A 143 -3.00 2.07 4.87
N ILE A 144 -1.66 2.06 4.87
CA ILE A 144 -0.84 3.28 5.01
C ILE A 144 -1.10 4.25 3.86
N ARG A 145 -1.16 3.76 2.61
CA ARG A 145 -1.50 4.58 1.45
C ARG A 145 -2.86 5.28 1.59
N ARG A 146 -3.82 4.60 2.24
CA ARG A 146 -5.18 5.08 2.52
C ARG A 146 -5.30 5.91 3.81
N ARG A 147 -4.19 6.21 4.49
CA ARG A 147 -4.16 7.00 5.74
C ARG A 147 -4.95 6.38 6.91
N LEU A 148 -5.08 5.06 6.95
CA LEU A 148 -5.84 4.36 7.98
C LEU A 148 -5.10 4.36 9.33
N ARG A 149 -5.77 4.80 10.40
CA ARG A 149 -5.20 4.86 11.75
C ARG A 149 -4.79 3.47 12.28
N ILE A 150 -5.65 2.47 12.11
CA ILE A 150 -5.37 1.09 12.53
C ILE A 150 -4.21 0.49 11.73
N ALA A 151 -4.11 0.79 10.43
CA ALA A 151 -2.97 0.32 9.61
C ALA A 151 -1.64 0.85 10.14
N TRP A 152 -1.61 2.14 10.51
CA TRP A 152 -0.44 2.78 11.09
C TRP A 152 -0.04 2.14 12.42
N GLN A 153 -0.98 1.94 13.34
CA GLN A 153 -0.70 1.30 14.64
C GLN A 153 -0.13 -0.11 14.48
N LEU A 154 -0.76 -0.95 13.65
CA LEU A 154 -0.29 -2.31 13.38
C LEU A 154 1.07 -2.31 12.69
N THR A 155 1.32 -1.38 11.78
CA THR A 155 2.61 -1.25 11.09
C THR A 155 3.71 -0.92 12.08
N ILE A 156 3.51 0.06 12.97
CA ILE A 156 4.51 0.41 14.00
C ILE A 156 4.78 -0.79 14.93
N ALA A 157 3.73 -1.47 15.40
CA ALA A 157 3.87 -2.63 16.25
C ALA A 157 4.65 -3.77 15.58
N LEU A 158 4.32 -4.09 14.32
CA LEU A 158 5.01 -5.13 13.56
C LEU A 158 6.45 -4.75 13.19
N MET A 159 6.73 -3.48 12.89
CA MET A 159 8.10 -3.02 12.64
C MET A 159 8.95 -3.09 13.91
N ALA A 160 8.41 -2.68 15.06
CA ALA A 160 9.08 -2.81 16.35
C ALA A 160 9.36 -4.28 16.70
N ALA A 161 8.38 -5.17 16.50
CA ALA A 161 8.56 -6.60 16.66
C ALA A 161 9.62 -7.14 15.68
N GLY A 162 9.55 -6.76 14.40
CA GLY A 162 10.51 -7.15 13.37
C GLY A 162 11.94 -6.75 13.70
N ILE A 163 12.16 -5.56 14.26
CA ILE A 163 13.47 -5.11 14.75
C ILE A 163 14.00 -6.06 15.83
N GLY A 164 13.18 -6.35 16.85
CA GLY A 164 13.56 -7.28 17.92
C GLY A 164 13.85 -8.69 17.40
N LEU A 165 13.00 -9.21 16.52
CA LEU A 165 13.14 -10.54 15.93
C LEU A 165 14.39 -10.65 15.04
N SER A 166 14.72 -9.61 14.27
CA SER A 166 15.93 -9.58 13.42
C SER A 166 17.21 -9.61 14.27
N LEU A 167 17.20 -8.95 15.43
CA LEU A 167 18.33 -8.99 16.36
C LEU A 167 18.47 -10.37 17.03
N LEU A 168 17.36 -11.03 17.37
CA LEU A 168 17.35 -12.36 18.00
C LEU A 168 17.75 -13.51 17.05
N LYS A 169 17.53 -13.33 15.75
CA LYS A 169 17.75 -14.32 14.68
C LYS A 169 19.22 -14.56 14.34
N GLY A 170 20.05 -13.54 14.48
CA GLY A 170 21.45 -13.60 14.05
C GLY A 170 22.21 -12.28 14.16
N LEU A 171 21.72 -11.33 14.97
CA LEU A 171 22.16 -9.94 14.98
C LEU A 171 22.15 -9.32 13.57
N ASP A 172 21.07 -9.54 12.82
CA ASP A 172 20.90 -8.96 11.48
C ASP A 172 20.56 -7.46 11.59
N TYR A 173 21.58 -6.68 11.93
CA TYR A 173 21.50 -5.23 12.13
C TYR A 173 21.10 -4.49 10.85
N GLU A 174 21.38 -5.07 9.68
CA GLU A 174 21.01 -4.53 8.38
C GLU A 174 19.49 -4.40 8.23
N GLU A 175 18.74 -5.46 8.58
CA GLU A 175 17.28 -5.49 8.52
C GLU A 175 16.65 -4.56 9.57
N ALA A 176 17.16 -4.63 10.80
CA ALA A 176 16.75 -3.76 11.89
C ALA A 176 16.94 -2.28 11.52
N MET A 177 18.06 -1.93 10.89
CA MET A 177 18.36 -0.56 10.46
C MET A 177 17.36 -0.08 9.40
N ILE A 178 17.05 -0.90 8.38
CA ILE A 178 16.06 -0.56 7.35
C ILE A 178 14.68 -0.32 7.99
N LEU A 179 14.26 -1.21 8.89
CA LEU A 179 13.00 -1.06 9.62
C LEU A 179 12.95 0.24 10.42
N VAL A 180 14.00 0.57 11.17
CA VAL A 180 14.10 1.82 11.94
C VAL A 180 14.01 3.05 11.03
N ILE A 181 14.77 3.07 9.93
CA ILE A 181 14.82 4.20 8.98
C ILE A 181 13.42 4.51 8.42
N ILE A 182 12.62 3.48 8.11
CA ILE A 182 11.25 3.66 7.60
C ILE A 182 10.25 3.92 8.73
N MET A 183 10.46 3.36 9.92
CA MET A 183 9.59 3.54 11.09
C MET A 183 9.63 4.98 11.63
N LEU A 184 10.79 5.64 11.64
CA LEU A 184 10.94 7.02 12.11
C LEU A 184 9.99 8.03 11.42
N PRO A 185 9.95 8.13 10.07
CA PRO A 185 9.03 9.04 9.41
C PRO A 185 7.56 8.62 9.57
N LEU A 186 7.25 7.32 9.73
CA LEU A 186 5.89 6.91 10.08
C LEU A 186 5.45 7.48 11.44
N ILE A 187 6.31 7.44 12.46
CA ILE A 187 6.03 8.00 13.78
C ILE A 187 5.90 9.53 13.70
N ALA A 188 6.81 10.21 13.00
CA ALA A 188 6.74 11.65 12.78
C ALA A 188 5.42 12.06 12.09
N GLY A 189 4.94 11.20 11.18
CA GLY A 189 3.73 11.38 10.39
C GLY A 189 2.41 11.04 11.08
N ARG A 190 2.40 10.71 12.39
CA ARG A 190 1.21 10.14 13.07
C ARG A 190 -0.11 10.89 12.82
N LYS A 191 -0.06 12.23 12.75
CA LYS A 191 -1.25 13.08 12.57
C LYS A 191 -1.89 12.96 11.19
N LYS A 192 -1.18 12.39 10.20
CA LYS A 192 -1.69 12.19 8.84
C LYS A 192 -2.42 10.86 8.66
N PHE A 193 -2.46 10.02 9.69
CA PHE A 193 -3.15 8.73 9.72
C PHE A 193 -4.32 8.79 10.68
N ASP A 194 -5.24 9.71 10.43
CA ASP A 194 -6.36 10.07 11.29
C ASP A 194 -7.65 9.36 10.90
N ARG A 195 -7.71 8.66 9.75
CA ARG A 195 -8.95 8.10 9.24
C ARG A 195 -9.33 6.78 9.92
N ASP A 196 -10.54 6.75 10.46
CA ASP A 196 -11.15 5.60 11.14
C ASP A 196 -12.02 4.80 10.13
N SER A 197 -11.39 3.95 9.32
CA SER A 197 -12.10 2.98 8.45
C SER A 197 -11.62 1.55 8.69
N ARG A 198 -12.50 0.57 8.43
CA ARG A 198 -12.23 -0.85 8.66
C ARG A 198 -11.27 -1.36 7.59
N LEU A 199 -10.08 -1.82 7.99
CA LEU A 199 -9.04 -2.39 7.11
C LEU A 199 -9.54 -3.45 6.13
N LEU A 200 -10.55 -4.23 6.54
CA LEU A 200 -11.10 -5.35 5.80
C LEU A 200 -12.25 -4.99 4.84
N SER A 201 -12.68 -3.73 4.85
CA SER A 201 -13.74 -3.24 3.95
C SER A 201 -13.21 -2.76 2.60
N ALA A 202 -11.88 -2.71 2.40
CA ALA A 202 -11.31 -2.42 1.10
C ALA A 202 -11.61 -3.55 0.12
N GLY A 203 -12.26 -3.25 -1.01
CA GLY A 203 -12.41 -4.22 -2.12
C GLY A 203 -11.03 -4.74 -2.53
N ILE A 204 -10.94 -5.97 -3.04
CA ILE A 204 -9.66 -6.54 -3.51
C ILE A 204 -9.56 -6.28 -5.01
N SER A 205 -8.48 -5.63 -5.45
CA SER A 205 -8.24 -5.37 -6.87
C SER A 205 -6.90 -5.97 -7.31
N PHE A 206 -6.83 -6.35 -8.59
CA PHE A 206 -5.72 -7.11 -9.17
C PHE A 206 -4.39 -6.34 -9.12
N ASP A 207 -4.42 -5.04 -9.40
CA ASP A 207 -3.29 -4.11 -9.28
C ASP A 207 -2.67 -4.08 -7.89
N ARG A 208 -3.46 -4.34 -6.84
CA ARG A 208 -3.00 -4.37 -5.44
C ARG A 208 -2.46 -5.71 -5.01
N LEU A 209 -2.97 -6.81 -5.57
CA LEU A 209 -2.46 -8.15 -5.28
C LEU A 209 -1.21 -8.51 -6.07
N LEU A 210 -1.06 -7.97 -7.28
CA LEU A 210 0.05 -8.32 -8.16
C LEU A 210 1.43 -8.09 -7.51
N PRO A 211 1.74 -6.93 -6.89
CA PRO A 211 3.03 -6.72 -6.24
C PRO A 211 3.27 -7.69 -5.07
N VAL A 212 2.24 -7.96 -4.27
CA VAL A 212 2.30 -8.92 -3.16
C VAL A 212 2.61 -10.32 -3.70
N ALA A 213 1.89 -10.75 -4.73
CA ALA A 213 2.10 -12.05 -5.36
C ALA A 213 3.50 -12.19 -5.95
N VAL A 214 4.04 -11.14 -6.57
CA VAL A 214 5.41 -11.13 -7.08
C VAL A 214 6.43 -11.29 -5.95
N VAL A 215 6.27 -10.58 -4.82
CA VAL A 215 7.18 -10.74 -3.66
C VAL A 215 7.10 -12.14 -3.08
N LEU A 216 5.88 -12.69 -2.91
CA LEU A 216 5.70 -14.05 -2.39
C LEU A 216 6.29 -15.11 -3.33
N ALA A 217 6.05 -15.00 -4.63
CA ALA A 217 6.63 -15.89 -5.64
C ALA A 217 8.16 -15.80 -5.66
N SER A 218 8.71 -14.59 -5.57
CA SER A 218 10.16 -14.36 -5.51
C SER A 218 10.75 -14.95 -4.23
N SER A 219 10.09 -14.77 -3.08
CA SER A 219 10.52 -15.34 -1.80
C SER A 219 10.50 -16.87 -1.83
N ALA A 220 9.43 -17.47 -2.36
CA ALA A 220 9.32 -18.91 -2.53
C ALA A 220 10.40 -19.47 -3.47
N TRP A 221 10.66 -18.77 -4.58
CA TRP A 221 11.75 -19.10 -5.50
C TRP A 221 13.11 -19.03 -4.80
N LEU A 222 13.39 -17.94 -4.08
CA LEU A 222 14.65 -17.74 -3.35
C LEU A 222 14.87 -18.82 -2.30
N GLY A 223 13.82 -19.20 -1.56
CA GLY A 223 13.86 -20.33 -0.64
C GLY A 223 14.21 -21.62 -1.36
N TYR A 224 13.48 -21.97 -2.43
CA TYR A 224 13.79 -23.18 -3.22
C TYR A 224 15.22 -23.19 -3.76
N PHE A 225 15.69 -22.08 -4.33
CA PHE A 225 17.03 -21.94 -4.88
C PHE A 225 18.11 -22.10 -3.81
N SER A 226 17.93 -21.48 -2.64
CA SER A 226 18.90 -21.51 -1.54
C SER A 226 19.04 -22.91 -0.94
N PHE A 227 17.96 -23.69 -0.89
CA PHE A 227 17.96 -25.05 -0.31
C PHE A 227 18.14 -26.17 -1.35
N ARG A 228 18.29 -25.85 -2.65
CA ARG A 228 18.44 -26.83 -3.74
C ARG A 228 19.68 -27.74 -3.60
N HIS A 229 20.75 -27.25 -2.97
CA HIS A 229 22.03 -27.98 -2.81
C HIS A 229 22.14 -28.72 -1.47
N SER A 230 21.10 -28.66 -0.63
CA SER A 230 20.99 -29.43 0.61
C SER A 230 20.35 -30.81 0.32
N GLU A 231 20.39 -31.76 1.26
CA GLU A 231 19.86 -33.15 1.17
C GLU A 231 18.36 -33.28 0.79
N TYR A 232 17.67 -32.18 0.45
CA TYR A 232 16.24 -32.08 0.14
C TYR A 232 15.92 -32.00 -1.37
N SER A 233 16.90 -32.31 -2.25
CA SER A 233 16.83 -32.13 -3.71
C SER A 233 15.75 -32.95 -4.44
N SER A 234 15.12 -33.93 -3.79
CA SER A 234 14.20 -34.88 -4.43
C SER A 234 12.70 -34.63 -4.17
N LEU A 235 12.32 -33.57 -3.45
CA LEU A 235 10.91 -33.31 -3.08
C LEU A 235 10.27 -32.24 -3.97
N SER A 236 9.07 -32.52 -4.48
CA SER A 236 8.23 -31.50 -5.15
C SER A 236 7.80 -30.41 -4.16
N ILE A 237 7.47 -29.20 -4.63
CA ILE A 237 7.09 -28.05 -3.77
C ILE A 237 5.96 -28.41 -2.78
N LEU A 238 4.97 -29.20 -3.23
CA LEU A 238 3.87 -29.65 -2.39
C LEU A 238 4.32 -30.68 -1.33
N GLN A 239 5.21 -31.60 -1.71
CA GLN A 239 5.80 -32.57 -0.78
C GLN A 239 6.80 -31.89 0.19
N PHE A 240 7.50 -30.84 -0.22
CA PHE A 240 8.34 -30.04 0.65
C PHE A 240 7.52 -29.29 1.71
N ALA A 241 6.35 -28.75 1.33
CA ALA A 241 5.42 -28.10 2.26
C ALA A 241 4.74 -29.09 3.23
N LEU A 242 4.48 -30.33 2.80
CA LEU A 242 3.73 -31.34 3.57
C LEU A 242 4.61 -32.40 4.27
N SER A 243 5.90 -32.53 3.91
CA SER A 243 6.78 -33.56 4.48
C SER A 243 7.38 -33.15 5.83
N GLY A 244 7.45 -34.10 6.76
CA GLY A 244 7.98 -33.95 8.12
C GLY A 244 9.46 -33.60 8.25
N ARG A 245 10.22 -33.54 7.16
CA ARG A 245 11.69 -33.44 7.17
C ARG A 245 12.26 -32.03 6.97
N ALA A 246 11.51 -31.10 6.38
CA ALA A 246 11.95 -29.70 6.28
C ALA A 246 11.73 -28.98 7.63
N PRO A 247 12.64 -28.09 8.08
CA PRO A 247 12.40 -27.25 9.26
C PRO A 247 11.02 -26.58 9.18
N TRP A 248 10.27 -26.60 10.28
CA TRP A 248 8.87 -26.16 10.33
C TRP A 248 8.68 -24.72 9.80
N PHE A 249 9.70 -23.87 9.93
CA PHE A 249 9.74 -22.49 9.43
C PHE A 249 9.61 -22.35 7.90
N LEU A 250 10.22 -23.26 7.12
CA LEU A 250 10.10 -23.27 5.65
C LEU A 250 8.68 -23.66 5.23
N ARG A 251 8.09 -24.63 5.94
CA ARG A 251 6.68 -25.03 5.72
C ARG A 251 5.73 -23.89 6.07
N ALA A 252 5.99 -23.19 7.17
CA ALA A 252 5.17 -22.09 7.63
C ALA A 252 5.23 -20.89 6.66
N THR A 253 6.41 -20.57 6.10
CA THR A 253 6.56 -19.50 5.10
C THR A 253 5.80 -19.82 3.80
N VAL A 254 5.88 -21.06 3.33
CA VAL A 254 5.15 -21.51 2.13
C VAL A 254 3.64 -21.57 2.37
N THR A 255 3.18 -22.07 3.52
CA THR A 255 1.75 -22.13 3.86
C THR A 255 1.15 -20.75 4.10
N LEU A 256 1.88 -19.84 4.73
CA LEU A 256 1.45 -18.46 4.91
C LEU A 256 1.36 -17.74 3.55
N SER A 257 2.34 -17.93 2.68
CA SER A 257 2.36 -17.39 1.31
C SER A 257 1.24 -17.97 0.44
N ALA A 258 0.92 -19.26 0.60
CA ALA A 258 -0.19 -19.90 -0.09
C ALA A 258 -1.55 -19.39 0.42
N ALA A 259 -1.75 -19.32 1.75
CA ALA A 259 -2.96 -18.78 2.36
C ALA A 259 -3.20 -17.32 1.95
N ALA A 260 -2.14 -16.53 1.85
CA ALA A 260 -2.16 -15.15 1.41
C ALA A 260 -2.61 -14.92 -0.03
N LEU A 261 -2.33 -15.87 -0.92
CA LEU A 261 -2.74 -15.81 -2.32
C LEU A 261 -4.18 -16.30 -2.47
N ILE A 262 -4.58 -17.29 -1.67
CA ILE A 262 -5.90 -17.93 -1.74
C ILE A 262 -7.00 -17.02 -1.14
N LEU A 263 -6.78 -16.43 0.04
CA LEU A 263 -7.81 -15.65 0.74
C LEU A 263 -8.33 -14.44 -0.08
N PRO A 264 -7.47 -13.67 -0.78
CA PRO A 264 -7.93 -12.60 -1.65
C PRO A 264 -8.63 -13.12 -2.92
N LEU A 265 -8.13 -14.22 -3.50
CA LEU A 265 -8.78 -14.87 -4.65
C LEU A 265 -10.22 -15.29 -4.31
N LEU A 266 -10.43 -15.90 -3.14
CA LEU A 266 -11.75 -16.34 -2.68
C LEU A 266 -12.73 -15.18 -2.43
N LYS A 267 -12.23 -13.99 -2.07
CA LYS A 267 -13.04 -12.78 -1.93
C LYS A 267 -13.38 -12.14 -3.28
N LEU A 268 -12.53 -12.30 -4.30
CA LEU A 268 -12.80 -11.82 -5.67
C LEU A 268 -14.07 -12.44 -6.26
N PHE A 269 -14.38 -13.70 -5.91
CA PHE A 269 -15.58 -14.42 -6.34
C PHE A 269 -16.86 -14.10 -5.54
N ARG A 270 -16.79 -13.23 -4.51
CA ARG A 270 -17.93 -12.96 -3.61
C ARG A 270 -18.54 -11.57 -3.73
N VAL A 271 -18.17 -10.78 -4.75
CA VAL A 271 -18.70 -9.42 -4.91
C VAL A 271 -20.16 -9.46 -5.38
N LYS A 272 -21.10 -9.42 -4.43
CA LYS A 272 -22.47 -8.96 -4.68
C LYS A 272 -22.47 -7.43 -4.50
N PRO A 273 -23.00 -6.65 -5.45
CA PRO A 273 -23.15 -5.23 -5.25
C PRO A 273 -24.16 -4.97 -4.14
N ASP A 274 -23.83 -4.03 -3.25
CA ASP A 274 -24.59 -3.68 -2.05
C ASP A 274 -24.80 -2.17 -2.00
N ILE A 275 -25.47 -1.64 -3.04
CA ILE A 275 -26.17 -0.36 -2.99
C ILE A 275 -27.52 -0.53 -3.68
N PRO A 276 -28.65 -0.21 -3.03
CA PRO A 276 -29.91 -0.02 -3.74
C PRO A 276 -29.77 1.17 -4.69
N MET A 277 -29.77 0.91 -6.00
CA MET A 277 -29.60 1.98 -7.01
C MET A 277 -30.80 2.92 -7.10
N VAL A 278 -31.96 2.52 -6.56
CA VAL A 278 -33.18 3.33 -6.56
C VAL A 278 -33.33 4.01 -5.19
N PRO A 279 -33.34 5.36 -5.14
CA PRO A 279 -33.56 6.10 -3.91
C PRO A 279 -34.94 5.81 -3.32
N THR A 280 -35.01 5.64 -1.99
CA THR A 280 -36.29 5.59 -1.29
C THR A 280 -36.85 7.00 -1.10
N GLY A 281 -38.17 7.15 -0.91
CA GLY A 281 -38.79 8.48 -0.68
C GLY A 281 -38.17 9.25 0.51
N ILE A 282 -37.74 8.52 1.54
CA ILE A 282 -37.03 9.06 2.72
C ILE A 282 -35.65 9.63 2.34
N ASP A 283 -34.97 9.03 1.37
CA ASP A 283 -33.66 9.48 0.91
C ASP A 283 -33.77 10.77 0.12
N ILE A 284 -34.84 10.93 -0.66
CA ILE A 284 -35.12 12.16 -1.42
C ILE A 284 -35.37 13.33 -0.48
N GLU A 285 -36.13 13.14 0.61
CA GLU A 285 -36.38 14.18 1.61
C GLU A 285 -35.09 14.62 2.31
N LYS A 286 -34.22 13.66 2.69
CA LYS A 286 -32.90 13.97 3.24
C LYS A 286 -32.02 14.71 2.23
N ALA A 287 -32.00 14.26 0.98
CA ALA A 287 -31.24 14.89 -0.08
C ALA A 287 -31.70 16.32 -0.34
N PHE A 288 -33.01 16.58 -0.29
CA PHE A 288 -33.59 17.91 -0.41
C PHE A 288 -33.09 18.85 0.69
N ASN A 289 -33.12 18.39 1.96
CA ASN A 289 -32.66 19.20 3.10
C ASN A 289 -31.17 19.55 3.02
N ILE A 290 -30.33 18.66 2.48
CA ILE A 290 -28.91 18.97 2.27
C ILE A 290 -28.75 19.94 1.09
N THR A 291 -29.50 19.72 0.00
CA THR A 291 -29.43 20.51 -1.23
C THR A 291 -29.83 21.97 -1.02
N ILE A 292 -30.87 22.25 -0.23
CA ILE A 292 -31.36 23.62 -0.01
C ILE A 292 -30.35 24.50 0.74
N SER A 293 -29.46 23.87 1.50
CA SER A 293 -28.37 24.56 2.20
C SER A 293 -27.15 24.81 1.32
N SER A 294 -27.13 24.28 0.10
CA SER A 294 -26.02 24.43 -0.84
C SER A 294 -26.00 25.83 -1.45
N PRO A 295 -24.82 26.49 -1.53
CA PRO A 295 -24.68 27.76 -2.23
C PRO A 295 -24.66 27.61 -3.77
N ASP A 296 -24.62 26.38 -4.29
CA ASP A 296 -24.58 26.09 -5.73
C ASP A 296 -25.91 25.48 -6.19
N ALA A 297 -26.52 26.12 -7.20
CA ALA A 297 -27.77 25.67 -7.81
C ALA A 297 -27.63 24.31 -8.52
N SER A 298 -26.42 23.93 -8.95
CA SER A 298 -26.16 22.61 -9.53
C SER A 298 -26.49 21.45 -8.58
N ALA A 299 -26.51 21.70 -7.27
CA ALA A 299 -26.90 20.71 -6.27
C ALA A 299 -28.34 20.21 -6.47
N PHE A 300 -29.25 21.01 -7.05
CA PHE A 300 -30.63 20.60 -7.34
C PHE A 300 -30.73 19.51 -8.41
N LEU A 301 -29.67 19.26 -9.18
CA LEU A 301 -29.58 18.11 -10.09
C LEU A 301 -29.54 16.76 -9.36
N ALA A 302 -29.34 16.77 -8.04
CA ALA A 302 -29.52 15.57 -7.22
C ALA A 302 -30.98 15.09 -7.22
N LEU A 303 -31.95 15.98 -7.46
CA LEU A 303 -33.38 15.73 -7.27
C LEU A 303 -34.13 15.33 -8.56
N THR A 304 -33.42 15.11 -9.67
CA THR A 304 -34.00 14.72 -10.96
C THR A 304 -34.48 13.26 -11.01
N GLY A 305 -34.11 12.45 -10.02
CA GLY A 305 -34.59 11.06 -9.86
C GLY A 305 -33.82 9.99 -10.62
N ASP A 306 -32.80 10.38 -11.40
CA ASP A 306 -31.90 9.49 -12.16
C ASP A 306 -30.61 9.14 -11.42
N LYS A 307 -30.44 9.59 -10.17
CA LYS A 307 -29.19 9.46 -9.40
C LYS A 307 -29.44 8.77 -8.06
N SER A 308 -28.45 7.98 -7.65
CA SER A 308 -28.39 7.36 -6.33
C SER A 308 -27.69 8.27 -5.33
N PHE A 309 -27.98 8.10 -4.04
CA PHE A 309 -27.40 8.90 -2.96
C PHE A 309 -26.47 8.07 -2.08
N PHE A 310 -25.37 8.69 -1.66
CA PHE A 310 -24.45 8.18 -0.66
C PHE A 310 -24.28 9.21 0.45
N PHE A 311 -24.82 8.91 1.63
CA PHE A 311 -24.85 9.83 2.77
C PHE A 311 -23.66 9.61 3.73
N SER A 312 -23.28 10.67 4.43
CA SER A 312 -22.37 10.56 5.58
C SER A 312 -23.05 9.81 6.74
N PRO A 313 -22.28 9.18 7.65
CA PRO A 313 -22.87 8.50 8.82
C PRO A 313 -23.72 9.42 9.70
N THR A 314 -23.42 10.72 9.71
CA THR A 314 -24.19 11.75 10.44
C THR A 314 -25.45 12.19 9.68
N GLY A 315 -25.55 11.88 8.39
CA GLY A 315 -26.64 12.30 7.50
C GLY A 315 -26.61 13.79 7.13
N ARG A 316 -25.53 14.52 7.44
CA ARG A 316 -25.41 15.96 7.16
C ARG A 316 -24.80 16.27 5.81
N SER A 317 -24.16 15.28 5.19
CA SER A 317 -23.46 15.43 3.93
C SER A 317 -23.81 14.30 2.97
N MET A 318 -23.75 14.56 1.67
CA MET A 318 -24.07 13.57 0.65
C MET A 318 -23.23 13.71 -0.62
N ILE A 319 -23.08 12.58 -1.31
CA ILE A 319 -22.62 12.48 -2.68
C ILE A 319 -23.76 11.85 -3.47
N PHE A 320 -24.11 12.44 -4.61
CA PHE A 320 -25.06 11.86 -5.53
C PHE A 320 -24.34 11.43 -6.81
N PHE A 321 -24.70 10.26 -7.33
CA PHE A 321 -23.95 9.62 -8.40
C PHE A 321 -24.87 8.77 -9.29
N ALA A 322 -24.38 8.47 -10.49
CA ALA A 322 -24.99 7.51 -11.41
C ALA A 322 -24.01 6.38 -11.71
N GLU A 323 -24.52 5.18 -11.94
CA GLU A 323 -23.72 4.03 -12.37
C GLU A 323 -23.82 3.88 -13.89
N GLU A 324 -22.66 3.87 -14.55
CA GLU A 324 -22.56 3.64 -15.99
C GLU A 324 -21.39 2.68 -16.26
N GLY A 325 -21.69 1.47 -16.71
CA GLY A 325 -20.69 0.43 -16.93
C GLY A 325 -19.87 0.12 -15.66
N PRO A 326 -18.52 0.13 -15.72
CA PRO A 326 -17.68 -0.12 -14.54
C PRO A 326 -17.44 1.13 -13.67
N TYR A 327 -18.14 2.24 -13.93
CA TYR A 327 -17.89 3.52 -13.27
C TYR A 327 -19.09 4.02 -12.47
N TRP A 328 -18.79 4.66 -11.34
CA TRP A 328 -19.71 5.51 -10.60
C TRP A 328 -19.33 6.96 -10.86
N PHE A 329 -20.20 7.67 -11.56
CA PHE A 329 -20.05 9.07 -11.93
C PHE A 329 -20.72 9.94 -10.87
N VAL A 330 -19.90 10.66 -10.11
CA VAL A 330 -20.33 11.73 -9.22
C VAL A 330 -20.42 13.02 -10.02
N MET A 331 -21.50 13.77 -9.81
CA MET A 331 -21.68 15.08 -10.42
C MET A 331 -21.41 16.18 -9.38
N GLY A 332 -20.38 16.98 -9.64
CA GLY A 332 -19.93 18.05 -8.76
C GLY A 332 -19.15 17.57 -7.53
N ASP A 333 -19.09 18.46 -6.54
CA ASP A 333 -18.47 18.20 -5.26
C ASP A 333 -19.47 17.58 -4.25
N PRO A 334 -18.98 16.97 -3.15
CA PRO A 334 -19.84 16.60 -2.04
C PRO A 334 -20.67 17.79 -1.53
N LEU A 335 -21.88 17.51 -1.07
CA LEU A 335 -22.82 18.50 -0.53
C LEU A 335 -22.92 18.35 1.00
N GLY A 336 -23.16 19.45 1.71
CA GLY A 336 -23.34 19.47 3.17
C GLY A 336 -22.15 20.06 3.93
N ASP A 337 -21.78 19.43 5.06
CA ASP A 337 -20.73 19.90 5.97
C ASP A 337 -19.33 19.62 5.41
N ARG A 338 -18.54 20.68 5.22
CA ARG A 338 -17.20 20.60 4.62
C ARG A 338 -16.22 19.77 5.43
N GLU A 339 -16.41 19.68 6.74
CA GLU A 339 -15.54 18.86 7.60
C GLU A 339 -15.67 17.37 7.26
N GLU A 340 -16.82 16.95 6.74
CA GLU A 340 -17.11 15.55 6.41
C GLU A 340 -16.70 15.16 4.98
N PHE A 341 -16.37 16.12 4.11
CA PHE A 341 -16.16 15.85 2.68
C PHE A 341 -15.02 14.87 2.42
N SER A 342 -13.93 14.98 3.19
CA SER A 342 -12.78 14.08 3.08
C SER A 342 -13.18 12.63 3.34
N ASP A 343 -13.79 12.39 4.50
CA ASP A 343 -14.17 11.04 4.92
C ASP A 343 -15.30 10.48 4.07
N LEU A 344 -16.25 11.32 3.66
CA LEU A 344 -17.36 10.93 2.79
C LEU A 344 -16.86 10.49 1.42
N ALA A 345 -16.01 11.27 0.77
CA ALA A 345 -15.50 10.94 -0.56
C ALA A 345 -14.60 9.70 -0.52
N TRP A 346 -13.81 9.52 0.53
CA TRP A 346 -13.03 8.29 0.73
C TRP A 346 -13.93 7.08 0.96
N SER A 347 -14.94 7.20 1.83
CA SER A 347 -15.90 6.12 2.10
C SER A 347 -16.68 5.73 0.85
N PHE A 348 -17.05 6.71 0.02
CA PHE A 348 -17.68 6.51 -1.28
C PHE A 348 -16.78 5.70 -2.22
N ARG A 349 -15.51 6.09 -2.34
CA ARG A 349 -14.53 5.33 -3.14
C ARG A 349 -14.35 3.91 -2.61
N GLU A 350 -14.24 3.72 -1.30
CA GLU A 350 -14.12 2.39 -0.70
C GLU A 350 -15.33 1.51 -1.02
N LYS A 351 -16.52 2.08 -0.93
CA LYS A 351 -17.76 1.41 -1.32
C LYS A 351 -17.76 1.09 -2.81
N ALA A 352 -17.33 2.01 -3.69
CA ALA A 352 -17.20 1.75 -5.12
C ALA A 352 -16.25 0.58 -5.39
N GLU A 353 -15.07 0.56 -4.77
CA GLU A 353 -14.09 -0.52 -4.91
C GLU A 353 -14.62 -1.87 -4.44
N VAL A 354 -15.39 -1.91 -3.33
CA VAL A 354 -16.05 -3.15 -2.87
C VAL A 354 -17.03 -3.67 -3.90
N ASN A 355 -17.71 -2.78 -4.61
CA ASN A 355 -18.67 -3.13 -5.66
C ASN A 355 -17.99 -3.39 -7.02
N GLY A 356 -16.65 -3.38 -7.08
CA GLY A 356 -15.91 -3.56 -8.34
C GLY A 356 -16.03 -2.38 -9.30
N ARG A 357 -16.40 -1.19 -8.80
CA ARG A 357 -16.62 0.04 -9.56
C ARG A 357 -15.48 1.03 -9.36
N LYS A 358 -15.26 1.89 -10.34
CA LYS A 358 -14.29 3.00 -10.29
C LYS A 358 -15.03 4.32 -10.12
N THR A 359 -14.53 5.21 -9.27
CA THR A 359 -15.13 6.54 -9.09
C THR A 359 -14.61 7.52 -10.12
N VAL A 360 -15.53 8.35 -10.63
CA VAL A 360 -15.23 9.50 -11.50
C VAL A 360 -16.00 10.68 -10.95
N TYR A 361 -15.34 11.83 -10.82
CA TYR A 361 -15.99 13.08 -10.43
C TYR A 361 -16.02 14.03 -11.62
N TYR A 362 -17.22 14.44 -12.00
CA TYR A 362 -17.50 15.30 -13.14
C TYR A 362 -17.82 16.72 -12.65
N GLU A 363 -17.32 17.76 -13.32
CA GLU A 363 -17.58 19.17 -12.96
C GLU A 363 -17.26 19.55 -11.50
N VAL A 364 -16.13 19.05 -10.97
CA VAL A 364 -15.66 19.42 -9.62
C VAL A 364 -15.15 20.86 -9.55
N SER A 365 -15.27 21.49 -8.39
CA SER A 365 -14.74 22.85 -8.20
C SER A 365 -13.23 22.84 -7.92
N GLU A 366 -12.57 23.94 -8.30
CA GLU A 366 -11.14 24.15 -8.00
C GLU A 366 -10.82 24.08 -6.50
N ARG A 367 -11.80 24.43 -5.66
CA ARG A 367 -11.66 24.47 -4.19
C ARG A 367 -11.41 23.09 -3.61
N ASN A 368 -12.00 22.07 -4.21
CA ASN A 368 -11.96 20.69 -3.74
C ASN A 368 -10.97 19.82 -4.53
N LEU A 369 -10.19 20.36 -5.47
CA LEU A 369 -9.14 19.60 -6.17
C LEU A 369 -8.18 18.82 -5.24
N PRO A 370 -7.73 19.37 -4.09
CA PRO A 370 -6.88 18.61 -3.18
C PRO A 370 -7.53 17.31 -2.71
N LEU A 371 -8.85 17.29 -2.48
CA LEU A 371 -9.58 16.10 -2.05
C LEU A 371 -9.42 14.95 -3.05
N TYR A 372 -9.57 15.24 -4.34
CA TYR A 372 -9.49 14.23 -5.40
C TYR A 372 -8.06 13.78 -5.67
N ILE A 373 -7.09 14.71 -5.61
CA ILE A 373 -5.67 14.39 -5.73
C ILE A 373 -5.23 13.47 -4.58
N GLU A 374 -5.74 13.70 -3.36
CA GLU A 374 -5.43 12.83 -2.22
C GLU A 374 -6.02 11.42 -2.36
N GLN A 375 -7.13 11.28 -3.08
CA GLN A 375 -7.62 9.98 -3.53
C GLN A 375 -6.81 9.42 -4.71
N GLY A 376 -5.77 10.10 -5.20
CA GLY A 376 -5.00 9.62 -6.35
C GLY A 376 -5.81 9.57 -7.65
N LEU A 377 -6.82 10.43 -7.77
CA LEU A 377 -7.53 10.65 -9.03
C LEU A 377 -6.71 11.59 -9.91
N ALA A 378 -6.73 11.33 -11.23
CA ALA A 378 -6.15 12.23 -12.21
C ALA A 378 -7.14 13.37 -12.53
N LEU A 379 -6.61 14.57 -12.73
CA LEU A 379 -7.40 15.74 -13.07
C LEU A 379 -7.33 16.02 -14.58
N ILE A 380 -8.48 16.26 -15.19
CA ILE A 380 -8.60 16.62 -16.61
C ILE A 380 -9.45 17.90 -16.67
N LYS A 381 -8.95 18.94 -17.32
CA LYS A 381 -9.73 20.18 -17.55
C LYS A 381 -10.78 19.89 -18.61
N ILE A 382 -12.05 20.02 -18.24
CA ILE A 382 -13.20 19.78 -19.13
C ILE A 382 -13.78 21.09 -19.70
N GLY A 383 -13.66 22.20 -18.99
CA GLY A 383 -14.25 23.48 -19.38
C GLY A 383 -14.13 24.54 -18.30
N GLU A 384 -14.82 25.67 -18.51
CA GLU A 384 -14.91 26.79 -17.57
C GLU A 384 -16.37 27.19 -17.40
N ASN A 385 -16.79 27.47 -16.15
CA ASN A 385 -18.17 27.85 -15.85
C ASN A 385 -18.27 29.39 -15.77
N ALA A 386 -19.12 29.98 -16.62
CA ALA A 386 -19.32 31.42 -16.67
C ALA A 386 -20.20 31.90 -15.49
N LYS A 387 -19.61 32.67 -14.58
CA LYS A 387 -20.33 33.28 -13.45
C LYS A 387 -20.35 34.80 -13.60
N VAL A 388 -21.53 35.37 -13.78
CA VAL A 388 -21.73 36.82 -13.87
C VAL A 388 -22.00 37.39 -12.47
N PRO A 389 -21.15 38.31 -11.94
CA PRO A 389 -21.44 38.99 -10.69
C PRO A 389 -22.69 39.87 -10.88
N LEU A 390 -23.69 39.69 -10.01
CA LEU A 390 -24.96 40.42 -10.06
C LEU A 390 -24.99 41.66 -9.15
N ALA A 391 -23.89 41.94 -8.45
CA ALA A 391 -23.77 42.99 -7.44
C ALA A 391 -22.76 44.05 -7.85
#